data_AF-A0A3D9BKJ4-F1
#
_entry.id   AF-A0A3D9BKJ4-F1
#
_cell.length_a   1.000
_cell.length_b   1.000
_cell.length_c   1.000
_cell.angle_alpha   90.00
_cell.angle_beta   90.00
_cell.angle_gamma   90.00
#
_symmetry.space_group_name_H-M   'P 1'
#
loop_
_entity.id
_entity.type
_entity.pdbx_description
1 polymer ?
#
loop_
_entity_poly.entity_id
_entity_poly.type
_entity_poly.pdbx_seq_one_letter_code
_entity_poly.pdbx_strand_id
1 'polypeptide(L)'
;MTHILDGPTTRDHAFWIARSVARKLGLDLTAALADGRLTASGYAQLVARCEACPVAGACQRWLADPALPAGAQPVAGCANAEDFAALAR
;
A
#
# COMPACT_ATOMS: atom_id res chain seq x y z
N MET A 1 -13.94 19.86 4.04
CA MET A 1 -13.62 19.70 2.62
C MET A 1 -13.42 18.22 2.37
N THR A 2 -14.51 17.51 2.11
CA THR A 2 -14.55 16.04 2.07
C THR A 2 -13.96 15.58 0.73
N HIS A 3 -12.91 14.76 0.81
CA HIS A 3 -12.24 14.15 -0.34
C HIS A 3 -13.21 13.20 -1.09
N ILE A 4 -13.96 13.72 -2.06
CA ILE A 4 -14.89 12.93 -2.90
C ILE A 4 -14.13 12.11 -3.97
N LEU A 5 -12.82 12.35 -4.15
CA LEU A 5 -12.01 11.69 -5.19
C LEU A 5 -11.30 10.39 -4.75
N ASP A 6 -11.44 9.98 -3.49
CA ASP A 6 -10.75 8.79 -2.95
C ASP A 6 -11.72 7.59 -2.84
N GLY A 7 -12.58 7.41 -3.85
CA GLY A 7 -13.51 6.28 -3.96
C GLY A 7 -12.82 4.92 -4.18
N PRO A 8 -13.57 3.80 -4.12
CA PRO A 8 -13.01 2.46 -4.25
C PRO A 8 -12.24 2.34 -5.57
N THR A 9 -11.01 1.88 -5.46
CA THR A 9 -10.11 1.69 -6.58
C THR A 9 -10.40 0.34 -7.24
N THR A 10 -10.20 0.17 -8.56
CA THR A 10 -10.33 -1.16 -9.17
C THR A 10 -9.26 -2.11 -8.61
N ARG A 11 -9.54 -3.41 -8.56
CA ARG A 11 -8.61 -4.40 -7.98
C ARG A 11 -7.22 -4.38 -8.61
N ASP A 12 -7.13 -4.26 -9.94
CA ASP A 12 -5.84 -4.16 -10.65
C ASP A 12 -5.05 -2.92 -10.23
N HIS A 13 -5.73 -1.79 -10.05
CA HIS A 13 -5.09 -0.57 -9.61
C HIS A 13 -4.72 -0.63 -8.12
N ALA A 14 -5.56 -1.23 -7.27
CA ALA A 14 -5.26 -1.49 -5.87
C ALA A 14 -4.02 -2.40 -5.71
N PHE A 15 -3.86 -3.37 -6.60
CA PHE A 15 -2.67 -4.22 -6.66
C PHE A 15 -1.41 -3.38 -6.91
N TRP A 16 -1.44 -2.46 -7.87
CA TRP A 16 -0.30 -1.57 -8.14
C TRP A 16 -0.04 -0.56 -7.03
N ILE A 17 -1.08 -0.04 -6.37
CA ILE A 17 -0.93 0.83 -5.19
C ILE A 17 -0.24 0.08 -4.05
N ALA A 18 -0.74 -1.10 -3.66
CA ALA A 18 -0.19 -1.88 -2.55
C ALA A 18 1.32 -2.14 -2.73
N ARG A 19 1.72 -2.56 -3.93
CA ARG A 19 3.14 -2.78 -4.29
C ARG A 19 3.96 -1.50 -4.23
N SER A 20 3.42 -0.40 -4.75
CA SER A 20 4.16 0.86 -4.85
C SER A 20 4.34 1.53 -3.50
N VAL A 21 3.30 1.49 -2.65
CA VAL A 21 3.39 1.93 -1.25
C VAL A 21 4.45 1.09 -0.53
N ALA A 22 4.34 -0.24 -0.55
CA ALA A 22 5.31 -1.12 0.11
C ALA A 22 6.76 -0.81 -0.31
N ARG A 23 7.03 -0.64 -1.61
CA ARG A 23 8.36 -0.25 -2.10
C ARG A 23 8.83 1.10 -1.55
N LYS A 24 7.96 2.11 -1.46
CA LYS A 24 8.33 3.41 -0.88
C LYS A 24 8.61 3.32 0.62
N LEU A 25 8.00 2.37 1.31
CA LEU A 25 8.32 2.01 2.70
C LEU A 25 9.62 1.19 2.84
N GLY A 26 10.30 0.86 1.73
CA GLY A 26 11.52 0.04 1.73
C GLY A 26 11.27 -1.47 1.75
N LEU A 27 10.03 -1.92 1.49
CA LEU A 27 9.66 -3.33 1.50
C LEU A 27 9.71 -3.94 0.10
N ASP A 28 10.12 -5.21 0.03
CA ASP A 28 9.96 -6.06 -1.14
C ASP A 28 8.95 -7.18 -0.83
N LEU A 29 7.72 -7.01 -1.32
CA LEU A 29 6.65 -8.00 -1.13
C LEU A 29 6.93 -9.32 -1.87
N THR A 30 7.69 -9.28 -2.97
CA THR A 30 8.08 -10.50 -3.70
C THR A 30 9.06 -11.30 -2.86
N ALA A 31 10.07 -10.64 -2.27
CA ALA A 31 10.99 -11.29 -1.33
C ALA A 31 10.24 -11.81 -0.09
N ALA A 32 9.32 -11.02 0.48
CA ALA A 32 8.53 -11.47 1.63
C ALA A 32 7.67 -12.72 1.33
N LEU A 33 7.14 -12.86 0.11
CA LEU A 33 6.46 -14.09 -0.33
C LEU A 33 7.44 -15.27 -0.44
N ALA A 34 8.61 -15.04 -1.05
CA ALA A 34 9.63 -16.07 -1.23
C ALA A 34 10.17 -16.58 0.12
N ASP A 35 10.35 -15.68 1.08
CA ASP A 35 10.83 -15.96 2.44
C ASP A 35 9.73 -16.54 3.36
N GLY A 36 8.48 -16.63 2.89
CA GLY A 36 7.34 -17.08 3.68
C GLY A 36 6.85 -16.09 4.76
N ARG A 37 7.42 -14.88 4.82
CA ARG A 37 6.98 -13.80 5.72
C ARG A 37 5.63 -13.19 5.31
N LEU A 38 5.26 -13.33 4.03
CA LEU A 38 3.96 -13.00 3.48
C LEU A 38 3.39 -14.23 2.79
N THR A 39 2.12 -14.55 3.02
CA THR A 39 1.43 -15.62 2.29
C THR A 39 0.72 -15.08 1.06
N ALA A 40 0.44 -15.94 0.06
CA ALA A 40 -0.35 -15.52 -1.11
C ALA A 40 -1.74 -14.99 -0.72
N SER A 41 -2.39 -15.61 0.27
CA SER A 41 -3.66 -15.14 0.82
C SER A 41 -3.49 -13.79 1.55
N GLY A 42 -2.43 -13.62 2.34
CA GLY A 42 -2.11 -12.35 2.99
C GLY A 42 -1.90 -11.24 1.98
N TYR A 43 -1.21 -11.53 0.87
CA TYR A 43 -1.01 -10.55 -0.19
C TYR A 43 -2.32 -10.19 -0.88
N ALA A 44 -3.19 -11.16 -1.17
CA ALA A 44 -4.52 -10.88 -1.71
C ALA A 44 -5.35 -9.99 -0.76
N GLN A 45 -5.21 -10.18 0.56
CA GLN A 45 -5.85 -9.32 1.56
C GLN A 45 -5.29 -7.89 1.55
N LEU A 46 -3.97 -7.70 1.40
CA LEU A 46 -3.39 -6.35 1.25
C LEU A 46 -4.01 -5.61 0.07
N VAL A 47 -4.19 -6.30 -1.07
CA VAL A 47 -4.80 -5.72 -2.27
C VAL A 47 -6.28 -5.40 -2.05
N ALA A 48 -7.05 -6.32 -1.47
CA ALA A 48 -8.47 -6.11 -1.17
C ALA A 48 -8.69 -4.95 -0.20
N ARG A 49 -7.81 -4.78 0.81
CA ARG A 49 -7.84 -3.64 1.71
C ARG A 49 -7.55 -2.33 0.98
N CYS A 50 -6.56 -2.30 0.07
CA CYS A 50 -6.30 -1.13 -0.77
C CYS A 50 -7.49 -0.78 -1.68
N GLU A 51 -8.19 -1.79 -2.20
CA GLU A 51 -9.37 -1.60 -3.07
C GLU A 51 -10.51 -0.87 -2.36
N ALA A 52 -10.77 -1.24 -1.10
CA ALA A 52 -11.80 -0.64 -0.25
C ALA A 52 -11.31 0.55 0.60
N CYS A 53 -10.04 0.93 0.49
CA CYS A 53 -9.42 1.93 1.37
C CYS A 53 -9.92 3.34 1.03
N PRO A 54 -10.52 4.08 1.99
CA PRO A 54 -11.04 5.43 1.74
C PRO A 54 -9.94 6.48 1.52
N VAL A 55 -8.68 6.15 1.78
CA VAL A 55 -7.53 7.04 1.53
C VAL A 55 -6.65 6.57 0.37
N ALA A 56 -7.13 5.63 -0.46
CA ALA A 56 -6.35 5.10 -1.59
C ALA A 56 -5.88 6.19 -2.56
N GLY A 57 -6.75 7.17 -2.88
CA GLY A 57 -6.35 8.27 -3.75
C GLY A 57 -5.35 9.25 -3.10
N ALA A 58 -5.31 9.35 -1.76
CA ALA A 58 -4.23 10.04 -1.07
C ALA A 58 -2.89 9.30 -1.22
N CYS A 59 -2.90 7.96 -1.13
CA CYS A 59 -1.71 7.14 -1.45
C CYS A 59 -1.25 7.35 -2.89
N GLN A 60 -2.16 7.47 -3.86
CA GLN A 60 -1.77 7.75 -5.25
C GLN A 60 -1.11 9.12 -5.41
N ARG A 61 -1.69 10.18 -4.84
CA ARG A 61 -1.11 11.53 -4.88
C ARG A 61 0.26 11.55 -4.23
N TRP A 62 0.40 10.88 -3.10
CA TRP A 62 1.67 10.69 -2.40
C TRP A 62 2.70 9.94 -3.25
N LEU A 63 2.30 8.87 -3.95
CA LEU A 63 3.18 8.12 -4.86
C LEU A 63 3.60 8.90 -6.10
N ALA A 64 2.78 9.87 -6.55
CA ALA A 64 3.08 10.71 -7.70
C ALA A 64 4.07 11.84 -7.38
N ASP A 65 4.40 12.08 -6.10
CA ASP A 65 5.33 13.12 -5.69
C ASP A 65 6.79 12.72 -6.01
N PRO A 66 7.48 13.42 -6.94
CA PRO A 66 8.86 13.12 -7.29
C PRO A 66 9.85 13.41 -6.15
N ALA A 67 9.49 14.24 -5.18
CA ALA A 67 10.31 14.56 -4.01
C ALA A 67 10.16 13.55 -2.86
N LEU A 68 9.30 12.54 -3.01
CA LEU A 68 9.02 11.57 -1.95
C LEU A 68 10.26 10.72 -1.61
N PRO A 69 10.83 10.82 -0.39
CA PRO A 69 12.02 10.09 -0.01
C PRO A 69 11.78 8.58 0.07
N ALA A 70 12.86 7.80 -0.10
CA ALA A 70 12.84 6.38 0.22
C ALA A 70 12.72 6.17 1.74
N GLY A 71 11.96 5.16 2.17
CA GLY A 71 11.70 4.92 3.60
C GLY A 71 10.74 5.92 4.23
N ALA A 72 9.91 6.58 3.42
CA ALA A 72 8.86 7.46 3.91
C ALA A 72 7.82 6.69 4.74
N GLN A 73 7.08 7.38 5.60
CA GLN A 73 5.96 6.79 6.33
C GLN A 73 4.73 6.66 5.43
N PRO A 74 3.88 5.65 5.66
CA PRO A 74 2.64 5.54 4.90
C PRO A 74 1.73 6.74 5.16
N VAL A 75 0.89 7.08 4.18
CA VAL A 75 -0.14 8.11 4.33
C VAL A 75 -0.98 7.83 5.58
N ALA A 76 -1.27 8.87 6.36
CA ALA A 76 -2.12 8.76 7.53
C ALA A 76 -3.48 8.12 7.18
N GLY A 77 -3.86 7.09 7.94
CA GLY A 77 -5.06 6.29 7.66
C GLY A 77 -4.88 5.16 6.63
N CYS A 78 -3.65 4.85 6.21
CA CYS A 78 -3.37 3.70 5.36
C CYS A 78 -3.87 2.38 6.00
N ALA A 79 -4.80 1.71 5.32
CA ALA A 79 -5.43 0.47 5.80
C ALA A 79 -4.47 -0.73 5.94
N ASN A 80 -3.26 -0.65 5.37
CA ASN A 80 -2.23 -1.69 5.44
C ASN A 80 -1.02 -1.29 6.28
N ALA A 81 -1.08 -0.17 7.01
CA ALA A 81 0.07 0.36 7.75
C ALA A 81 0.65 -0.66 8.75
N GLU A 82 -0.22 -1.40 9.45
CA GLU A 82 0.20 -2.41 10.42
C GLU A 82 0.86 -3.63 9.77
N ASP A 83 0.29 -4.16 8.69
CA ASP A 83 0.89 -5.30 7.98
C ASP A 83 2.24 -4.92 7.35
N PHE A 84 2.35 -3.71 6.80
CA PHE A 84 3.62 -3.21 6.28
C PHE A 84 4.66 -3.04 7.39
N ALA A 85 4.27 -2.52 8.55
CA ALA A 85 5.17 -2.43 9.70
C ALA A 85 5.61 -3.82 10.21
N ALA A 86 4.74 -4.82 10.13
CA ALA A 86 5.09 -6.20 10.49
C ALA A 86 6.12 -6.81 9.52
N LEU A 87 6.04 -6.49 8.22
CA LEU A 87 6.98 -6.96 7.19
C LEU A 87 8.33 -6.23 7.19
N ALA A 88 8.43 -5.08 7.87
CA ALA A 88 9.65 -4.28 7.97
C ALA A 88 10.65 -4.80 9.04
N ARG A 89 10.26 -5.82 9.82
CA ARG A 89 11.07 -6.46 10.86
C ARG A 89 11.75 -7.72 10.31
#